data_AF-G1U7A6-F1
#
_entry.id   AF-G1U7A6-F1
#
_cell.length_a   1.000
_cell.length_b   1.000
_cell.length_c   1.000
_cell.angle_alpha   90.00
_cell.angle_beta   90.00
_cell.angle_gamma   90.00
#
_symmetry.space_group_name_H-M   'P 1'
#
loop_
_entity.id
_entity.type
_entity.pdbx_description
1 polymer ?
#
loop_
_entity_poly.entity_id
_entity_poly.type
_entity_poly.pdbx_seq_one_letter_code
_entity_poly.pdbx_strand_id
1 'polypeptide(L)' 'MGAHLARRYVGDSSSEPDPLRMPTFSPDYGFPERKERGEAQCAGAGGGCPTTTRPAAPGWAGRRPKPTSYNSPPL' A
#
# COMPACT_ATOMS: atom_id res chain seq x y z
N MET A 1 1.10 4.23 17.47
CA MET A 1 1.73 3.99 16.15
C MET A 1 3.06 4.74 16.12
N GLY A 2 4.18 4.13 15.69
CA GLY A 2 5.47 4.85 15.53
C GLY A 2 6.60 4.52 16.52
N ALA A 3 6.44 3.55 17.43
CA ALA A 3 7.48 3.21 18.41
C ALA A 3 8.84 2.79 17.79
N HIS A 4 8.85 2.30 16.56
CA HIS A 4 10.07 1.94 15.83
C HIS A 4 10.95 3.16 15.51
N LEU A 5 10.35 4.35 15.37
CA LEU A 5 11.11 5.59 15.15
C LEU A 5 11.94 5.92 16.38
N ALA A 6 11.37 5.79 17.58
CA ALA A 6 12.12 5.98 18.82
C ALA A 6 13.26 4.96 18.95
N ARG A 7 13.04 3.69 18.57
CA ARG A 7 14.11 2.68 18.57
C ARG A 7 15.23 3.01 17.59
N ARG A 8 14.90 3.52 16.39
CA ARG A 8 15.88 3.88 15.36
C ARG A 8 16.71 5.11 15.72
N TYR A 9 16.04 6.15 16.24
CA TYR A 9 16.62 7.49 16.36
C TYR A 9 17.05 7.84 17.79
N VAL A 10 16.49 7.17 18.80
CA VAL A 10 16.86 7.34 20.22
C VAL A 10 17.63 6.12 20.73
N GLY A 11 17.30 4.93 20.22
CA GLY A 11 18.03 3.69 20.50
C GLY A 11 19.18 3.43 19.52
N ASP A 12 19.66 2.18 19.48
CA ASP A 12 20.72 1.76 18.59
C ASP A 12 20.20 1.46 17.17
N SER A 13 20.67 2.24 16.19
CA SER A 13 20.31 2.11 14.78
C SER A 13 20.91 0.89 14.08
N SER A 14 21.87 0.18 14.68
CA SER A 14 22.48 -1.01 14.08
C SER A 14 21.49 -2.17 13.94
N SER A 15 20.52 -2.25 14.85
CA SER A 15 19.51 -3.30 14.93
C SER A 15 18.25 -3.00 14.11
N GLU A 16 17.96 -1.72 13.87
CA GLU A 16 16.79 -1.29 13.11
C GLU A 16 17.13 -1.21 11.61
N PRO A 17 16.39 -1.91 10.73
CA PRO A 17 16.74 -1.99 9.31
C PRO A 17 16.58 -0.65 8.60
N ASP A 18 17.48 -0.37 7.65
CA ASP A 18 17.38 0.82 6.79
C ASP A 18 16.29 0.63 5.72
N PRO A 19 15.22 1.45 5.70
CA PRO A 19 14.10 1.30 4.78
C PRO A 19 14.49 1.48 3.30
N LEU A 20 15.60 2.15 3.00
CA LEU A 20 16.08 2.31 1.62
C LEU A 20 16.88 1.11 1.11
N ARG A 21 17.34 0.23 2.01
CA ARG A 21 18.28 -0.86 1.71
C ARG A 21 17.76 -2.23 2.09
N MET A 22 16.47 -2.32 2.41
CA MET A 22 15.79 -3.59 2.64
C MET A 22 15.26 -4.17 1.31
N PRO A 23 15.22 -5.51 1.15
CA PRO A 23 15.64 -6.54 2.10
C PRO A 23 17.16 -6.77 2.11
N THR A 24 17.74 -6.91 3.32
CA THR A 24 19.17 -7.21 3.48
C THR A 24 19.45 -8.71 3.58
N PHE A 25 18.45 -9.51 3.96
CA PHE A 25 18.55 -10.97 3.99
C PHE A 25 17.93 -11.59 2.73
N SER A 26 18.46 -12.73 2.30
CA SER A 26 17.93 -13.50 1.18
C SER A 26 16.48 -13.94 1.44
N PRO A 27 15.59 -13.90 0.44
CA PRO A 27 14.18 -14.31 0.60
C PRO A 27 14.01 -15.77 1.02
N ASP A 28 14.96 -16.63 0.67
CA ASP A 28 14.94 -18.07 0.96
C ASP A 28 15.55 -18.41 2.32
N TYR A 29 16.05 -17.42 3.06
CA TYR A 29 16.65 -17.63 4.36
C TYR A 29 15.61 -18.16 5.36
N GLY A 30 15.77 -19.43 5.76
CA GLY A 30 14.82 -20.13 6.64
C GLY A 30 13.59 -20.70 5.94
N PHE A 31 13.50 -20.62 4.60
CA PHE A 31 12.35 -21.11 3.83
C PHE A 31 12.81 -22.05 2.70
N PRO A 32 12.74 -23.38 2.88
CA PRO A 32 13.23 -24.35 1.89
C PRO A 32 12.44 -24.34 0.57
N GLU A 33 11.16 -23.94 0.57
CA GLU A 33 10.33 -23.83 -0.65
C GLU A 33 9.41 -22.59 -0.58
N ARG A 34 10.00 -21.40 -0.64
CA ARG A 34 9.23 -20.16 -0.65
C ARG A 34 8.49 -19.98 -1.99
N LYS A 35 7.16 -20.10 -1.97
CA LYS A 35 6.30 -19.82 -3.13
C LYS A 35 6.32 -18.34 -3.49
N GLU A 36 6.33 -18.04 -4.79
CA GLU A 36 6.22 -16.66 -5.28
C GLU A 36 4.83 -16.07 -5.01
N ARG A 37 4.74 -14.74 -4.99
CA ARG A 37 3.44 -14.06 -5.00
C ARG A 37 2.85 -14.22 -6.41
N GLY A 38 1.57 -14.58 -6.48
CA GLY A 38 0.86 -14.57 -7.77
C GLY A 38 0.90 -13.18 -8.42
N GLU A 39 0.85 -13.18 -9.76
CA GLU A 39 0.95 -12.00 -10.61
C GLU A 39 0.06 -10.85 -10.09
N ALA A 40 0.60 -9.64 -10.09
CA ALA A 40 -0.14 -8.46 -9.68
C ALA A 40 -1.35 -8.25 -10.61
N GLN A 41 -2.52 -8.03 -10.03
CA GLN A 41 -3.69 -7.58 -10.78
C GLN A 41 -3.34 -6.25 -11.47
N CYS A 42 -3.23 -6.32 -12.79
CA CYS A 42 -3.15 -5.24 -13.77
C CYS A 42 -2.25 -4.04 -13.42
N ALA A 43 -0.99 -4.09 -13.87
CA ALA A 43 -0.18 -2.89 -14.10
C ALA A 43 0.13 -2.78 -15.61
N GLY A 44 -0.68 -2.00 -16.33
CA GLY A 44 -0.52 -1.76 -17.76
C GLY A 44 -1.49 -0.69 -18.28
N ALA A 45 -0.95 0.48 -18.58
CA ALA A 45 -1.44 1.54 -19.47
C ALA A 45 -2.96 1.68 -19.73
N GLY A 46 -3.52 2.84 -19.34
CA GLY A 46 -4.40 3.62 -20.22
C GLY A 46 -5.83 3.15 -20.47
N GLY A 47 -6.33 2.12 -19.80
CA GLY A 47 -7.75 1.76 -19.80
C GLY A 47 -8.17 1.54 -18.37
N GLY A 48 -9.19 2.26 -17.92
CA GLY A 48 -9.62 2.30 -16.51
C GLY A 48 -9.64 0.91 -15.88
N CYS A 49 -9.27 0.84 -14.59
CA CYS A 49 -9.70 -0.26 -13.73
C CYS A 49 -11.12 -0.63 -14.16
N PRO A 50 -11.42 -1.89 -14.52
CA PRO A 50 -12.80 -2.27 -14.53
C PRO A 50 -13.25 -1.90 -13.13
N THR A 51 -14.11 -0.89 -13.04
CA THR A 51 -15.13 -0.82 -12.01
C THR A 51 -15.72 -2.21 -12.05
N THR A 52 -15.14 -3.10 -11.23
CA THR A 52 -15.82 -4.24 -10.71
C THR A 52 -17.02 -3.58 -10.10
N THR A 53 -18.09 -3.58 -10.87
CA THR A 53 -19.44 -3.43 -10.42
C THR A 53 -19.48 -4.36 -9.23
N ARG A 54 -19.23 -3.80 -8.04
CA ARG A 54 -19.59 -4.45 -6.80
C ARG A 54 -21.05 -4.79 -7.05
N PRO A 55 -21.43 -6.07 -7.18
CA PRO A 55 -22.84 -6.38 -7.38
C PRO A 55 -23.56 -5.63 -6.28
N ALA A 56 -24.52 -4.80 -6.67
CA ALA A 56 -25.20 -3.94 -5.74
C ALA A 56 -25.73 -4.86 -4.64
N ALA A 57 -25.13 -4.80 -3.45
CA ALA A 57 -25.73 -5.42 -2.29
C ALA A 57 -27.14 -4.81 -2.22
N PRO A 58 -28.21 -5.60 -2.21
CA PRO A 58 -29.54 -5.02 -2.11
C PRO A 58 -29.61 -4.27 -0.78
N GLY A 59 -29.66 -2.93 -0.82
CA GLY A 59 -29.84 -2.10 0.38
C GLY A 59 -28.96 -0.86 0.58
N TRP A 60 -28.00 -0.52 -0.31
CA TRP A 60 -27.13 0.67 -0.14
C TRP A 60 -27.40 1.82 -1.13
N ALA A 61 -28.63 1.95 -1.62
CA ALA A 61 -29.02 3.14 -2.36
C ALA A 61 -29.18 4.32 -1.37
N GLY A 62 -28.22 5.25 -1.33
CA GLY A 62 -28.51 6.52 -0.65
C GLY A 62 -27.37 7.45 -0.24
N ARG A 63 -26.09 7.11 -0.37
CA ARG A 63 -25.02 8.05 -0.01
C ARG A 63 -23.95 8.15 -1.09
N ARG A 64 -24.25 8.90 -2.16
CA ARG A 64 -23.20 9.52 -2.98
C ARG A 64 -22.66 10.72 -2.20
N PRO A 65 -21.38 10.73 -1.77
CA PRO A 65 -20.78 11.98 -1.31
C PRO A 65 -20.69 12.93 -2.51
N LYS A 66 -21.16 14.17 -2.35
CA LYS A 66 -20.98 15.22 -3.37
C LYS A 66 -19.48 15.49 -3.51
N PRO A 67 -18.94 15.65 -4.73
CA PRO A 67 -17.57 16.09 -4.90
C PRO A 67 -17.45 17.51 -4.35
N THR A 68 -16.71 17.68 -3.26
CA THR A 68 -16.31 19.01 -2.78
C THR A 68 -15.30 19.55 -3.79
N SER A 69 -15.72 20.51 -4.61
CA SER A 69 -14.84 21.28 -5.47
C SER A 69 -13.83 22.03 -4.60
N TYR A 70 -12.55 21.65 -4.67
CA TYR A 70 -11.48 22.47 -4.11
C TYR A 70 -11.27 23.66 -5.05
N ASN A 71 -11.41 24.87 -4.51
CA ASN A 71 -11.18 26.14 -5.20
C ASN A 71 -9.66 26.43 -5.10
N SER A 72 -8.96 26.47 -6.23
CA SER A 72 -7.54 26.84 -6.26
C SER A 72 -7.40 28.38 -6.16
N PRO A 73 -6.50 28.91 -5.33
CA PRO A 73 -6.24 30.36 -5.30
C PRO A 73 -5.46 30.81 -6.55
N PRO A 74 -5.68 32.05 -7.04
CA PRO A 74 -4.95 32.59 -8.18
C PRO A 74 -3.50 32.95 -7.80
N LEU A 75 -2.60 32.82 -8.79
CA LEU A 75 -1.20 33.25 -8.74
C LEU A 75 -1.05 34.77 -8.70
#